data_AF-A0A7X7Y1H7-F1
#
_entry.id   AF-A0A7X7Y1H7-F1
#
_cell.length_a   1.000
_cell.length_b   1.000
_cell.length_c   1.000
_cell.angle_alpha   90.00
_cell.angle_beta   90.00
_cell.angle_gamma   90.00
#
_symmetry.space_group_name_H-M   'P 1'
#
loop_
_entity.id
_entity.type
_entity.pdbx_description
1 polymer ?
#
loop_
_entity_poly.entity_id
_entity_poly.type
_entity_poly.pdbx_seq_one_letter_code
_entity_poly.pdbx_strand_id
1 'polypeptide(L)' 'MDRYDLVVLGGGPGGYVAAIKAAQLGARVALVEKN' A
#
# COMPACT_ATOMS: atom_id res chain seq x y z
N MET A 1 8.41 7.95 15.20
CA MET A 1 8.44 6.83 14.24
C MET A 1 7.03 6.65 13.75
N ASP A 2 6.72 7.16 12.56
CA ASP A 2 5.41 6.95 11.96
C ASP A 2 5.26 5.48 11.58
N ARG A 3 4.17 4.87 12.04
CA ARG A 3 3.89 3.45 11.85
C ARG A 3 3.07 3.31 10.57
N TYR A 4 3.34 2.32 9.74
CA TYR A 4 2.40 1.97 8.67
C TYR A 4 1.39 0.97 9.21
N ASP A 5 0.15 1.09 8.77
CA ASP A 5 -0.91 0.15 9.14
C ASP A 5 -0.95 -1.03 8.16
N LEU A 6 -0.45 -0.83 6.92
CA LEU A 6 -0.31 -1.85 5.88
C LEU A 6 0.93 -1.61 5.02
N VAL A 7 1.64 -2.67 4.67
CA VAL A 7 2.70 -2.64 3.64
C VAL A 7 2.32 -3.58 2.50
N VAL A 8 2.33 -3.07 1.27
CA VAL A 8 2.04 -3.83 0.04
C VAL A 8 3.34 -4.01 -0.74
N LEU A 9 3.70 -5.25 -1.04
CA LEU A 9 4.87 -5.61 -1.83
C LEU A 9 4.43 -6.02 -3.24
N GLY A 10 4.86 -5.25 -4.25
CA GLY A 10 4.45 -5.39 -5.64
C GLY A 10 3.41 -4.34 -6.04
N GLY A 11 3.71 -3.56 -7.08
CA GLY A 11 2.91 -2.48 -7.66
C GLY A 11 2.12 -2.86 -8.91
N GLY A 12 1.99 -4.16 -9.20
CA GLY A 12 1.12 -4.66 -10.26
C GLY A 12 -0.37 -4.34 -10.03
N PRO A 13 -1.26 -4.69 -10.97
CA PRO A 13 -2.68 -4.31 -10.93
C PRO A 13 -3.38 -4.65 -9.60
N GLY A 14 -3.07 -5.80 -8.99
CA GLY A 14 -3.62 -6.16 -7.68
C GLY A 14 -3.02 -5.36 -6.52
N GLY A 15 -1.70 -5.12 -6.53
CA GLY A 15 -1.01 -4.45 -5.43
C GLY A 15 -1.32 -2.96 -5.35
N TYR A 16 -1.29 -2.26 -6.49
CA TYR A 16 -1.66 -0.84 -6.53
C TYR A 16 -3.13 -0.62 -6.14
N VAL A 17 -4.05 -1.44 -6.66
CA VAL A 17 -5.48 -1.35 -6.31
C VAL A 17 -5.70 -1.62 -4.83
N ALA A 18 -5.04 -2.63 -4.26
CA ALA A 18 -5.12 -2.93 -2.83
C ALA A 18 -4.59 -1.78 -1.96
N ALA A 19 -3.45 -1.19 -2.33
CA ALA A 19 -2.86 -0.07 -1.61
C ALA A 19 -3.74 1.18 -1.65
N ILE A 20 -4.29 1.54 -2.81
CA ILE A 20 -5.23 2.67 -2.94
C ILE A 20 -6.47 2.42 -2.09
N LYS A 21 -7.05 1.22 -2.18
CA LYS A 21 -8.29 0.93 -1.46
C LYS A 21 -8.08 1.01 0.05
N ALA A 22 -6.96 0.49 0.55
CA ALA A 22 -6.59 0.60 1.95
C ALA A 22 -6.36 2.06 2.38
N ALA A 23 -5.71 2.88 1.55
CA ALA A 23 -5.52 4.30 1.82
C ALA A 23 -6.86 5.08 1.85
N GLN A 24 -7.78 4.78 0.94
CA GLN A 24 -9.14 5.35 0.93
C GLN A 24 -9.95 4.99 2.19
N LEU A 25 -9.67 3.85 2.80
CA LEU A 25 -10.27 3.42 4.06
C LEU A 25 -9.55 4.01 5.30
N GLY A 26 -8.56 4.88 5.10
CA GLY A 26 -7.86 5.62 6.16
C GLY A 26 -6.60 4.93 6.69
N ALA A 27 -6.16 3.82 6.10
CA ALA A 27 -4.90 3.18 6.49
C ALA A 27 -3.69 4.00 5.99
N ARG A 28 -2.64 4.10 6.81
CA ARG A 28 -1.33 4.56 6.34
C ARG A 28 -0.63 3.41 5.64
N VAL A 29 -0.57 3.48 4.31
CA VAL A 29 -0.05 2.39 3.47
C VAL A 29 1.33 2.75 2.93
N ALA A 30 2.26 1.80 2.99
CA ALA A 30 3.48 1.82 2.18
C ALA A 30 3.34 0.81 1.04
N LEU A 31 3.51 1.24 -0.22
CA LEU A 31 3.63 0.34 -1.37
C LEU A 31 5.09 0.33 -1.82
N VAL A 32 5.65 -0.86 -1.99
CA VAL A 32 7.04 -1.05 -2.43
C VAL A 32 7.03 -1.92 -3.68
N GLU A 33 7.62 -1.41 -4.75
CA GLU A 33 7.89 -2.12 -6.00
C GLU A 33 9.40 -2.03 -6.28
N LYS A 34 9.96 -3.06 -6.91
CA LYS A 34 11.39 -3.16 -7.20
C LYS A 34 11.79 -2.30 -8.41
N ASN A 35 10.89 -2.20 -9.39
CA ASN A 35 11.16 -1.63 -10.71
C ASN A 35 11.02 -0.11 -10.74
#